data_AF-A0A183U326-F1
#
_entry.id   AF-A0A183U326-F1
#
_cell.length_a   1.000
_cell.length_b   1.000
_cell.length_c   1.000
_cell.angle_alpha   90.00
_cell.angle_beta   90.00
_cell.angle_gamma   90.00
#
_symmetry.space_group_name_H-M   'P 1'
#
loop_
_entity.id
_entity.type
_entity.pdbx_description
1 polymer ?
#
loop_
_entity_poly.entity_id
_entity_poly.type
_entity_poly.pdbx_seq_one_letter_code
_entity_poly.pdbx_strand_id
1 'polypeptide(L)'
;LFSGNFWNIYNLPEFFDKSEQPLLSQEDFLKCVNTAFKTQPEVVRDAAAYVYLDKKCEHGLGKNKYYAEQVNQMVGDYFFTCDSLWLAEQMRGGDGRVYVYYFDQPSSAQFLHFSANPWPKWTGVMHGYEIEYVFGAPIYNTTAGYTNREKVFSYKVIQYWKSFAAEG
;
A
#
# COMPACT_ATOMS: atom_id res chain seq x y z
N LEU A 1 -2.61 -2.48 -4.65
CA LEU A 1 -1.50 -1.94 -3.81
C LEU A 1 -2.08 -0.91 -2.85
N PHE A 2 -2.04 -1.16 -1.55
CA PHE A 2 -2.53 -0.23 -0.51
C PHE A 2 -1.43 0.62 0.15
N SER A 3 -0.20 0.56 -0.39
CA SER A 3 0.95 1.32 0.13
C SER A 3 0.75 2.84 0.08
N GLY A 4 -0.12 3.35 -0.80
CA GLY A 4 -0.39 4.78 -0.92
C GLY A 4 -1.29 5.34 0.19
N ASN A 5 -2.13 4.50 0.82
CA ASN A 5 -3.15 4.95 1.77
C ASN A 5 -2.56 5.67 2.99
N PHE A 6 -1.39 5.21 3.47
CA PHE A 6 -0.66 5.90 4.55
C PHE A 6 -0.42 7.36 4.19
N TRP A 7 0.18 7.61 3.03
CA TRP A 7 0.48 8.97 2.60
C TRP A 7 -0.75 9.77 2.21
N ASN A 8 -1.78 9.12 1.65
CA ASN A 8 -3.02 9.79 1.28
C ASN A 8 -3.73 10.38 2.49
N ILE A 9 -3.76 9.69 3.64
CA ILE A 9 -4.38 10.24 4.85
C ILE A 9 -3.69 11.53 5.31
N TYR A 10 -2.36 11.58 5.25
CA TYR A 10 -1.61 12.76 5.69
C TYR A 10 -1.57 13.90 4.67
N ASN A 11 -1.52 13.59 3.37
CA ASN A 11 -1.32 14.59 2.31
C ASN A 11 -2.61 15.00 1.59
N LEU A 12 -3.67 14.18 1.71
CA LEU A 12 -4.98 14.40 1.12
C LEU A 12 -6.10 14.21 2.18
N PRO A 13 -5.98 14.82 3.38
CA PRO A 13 -6.86 14.52 4.52
C PRO A 13 -8.33 14.84 4.25
N GLU A 14 -8.62 15.84 3.42
CA GLU A 14 -9.98 16.17 3.00
C GLU A 14 -10.75 14.95 2.45
N PHE A 15 -10.04 14.12 1.69
CA PHE A 15 -10.59 12.95 1.00
C PHE A 15 -10.39 11.65 1.78
N PHE A 16 -9.24 11.47 2.43
CA PHE A 16 -8.82 10.17 2.98
C PHE A 16 -8.82 10.09 4.51
N ASP A 17 -8.87 11.20 5.26
CA ASP A 17 -9.03 11.14 6.72
C ASP A 17 -10.51 10.86 7.07
N LYS A 18 -10.94 9.63 6.82
CA LYS A 18 -12.32 9.13 6.95
C LYS A 18 -12.34 7.79 7.67
N SER A 19 -13.38 7.55 8.46
CA SER A 19 -13.61 6.26 9.13
C SER A 19 -14.03 5.14 8.18
N GLU A 20 -14.60 5.49 7.02
CA GLU A 20 -15.09 4.56 6.00
C GLU A 20 -14.42 4.80 4.65
N GLN A 21 -14.53 3.81 3.76
CA GLN A 21 -13.96 3.88 2.41
C GLN A 21 -14.45 5.15 1.69
N PRO A 22 -13.55 6.06 1.30
CA PRO A 22 -13.96 7.29 0.63
C PRO A 22 -14.53 6.98 -0.75
N LEU A 23 -15.59 7.71 -1.10
CA LEU A 23 -16.18 7.73 -2.43
C LEU A 23 -15.80 9.04 -3.10
N LEU A 24 -15.10 8.95 -4.22
CA LEU A 24 -14.60 10.11 -4.96
C LEU A 24 -15.31 10.21 -6.31
N SER A 25 -15.51 11.44 -6.77
CA SER A 25 -15.86 11.72 -8.16
C SER A 25 -14.59 11.81 -9.02
N GLN A 26 -14.76 11.86 -10.34
CA GLN A 26 -13.66 12.15 -11.26
C GLN A 26 -13.00 13.50 -10.97
N GLU A 27 -13.78 14.52 -10.58
CA GLU A 27 -13.24 15.83 -10.21
C GLU A 27 -12.39 15.74 -8.94
N ASP A 28 -12.88 15.02 -7.93
CA ASP A 28 -12.13 14.77 -6.69
C ASP A 28 -10.82 14.02 -6.98
N PHE A 29 -10.85 13.03 -7.89
CA PHE A 29 -9.66 12.32 -8.36
C PHE A 29 -8.64 13.28 -8.99
N LEU A 30 -9.06 14.14 -9.92
CA LEU A 30 -8.16 15.10 -10.57
C LEU A 30 -7.56 16.10 -9.57
N LYS A 31 -8.32 16.52 -8.55
CA LYS A 31 -7.79 17.33 -7.44
C LYS A 31 -6.74 16.57 -6.64
N CYS A 32 -6.96 15.28 -6.37
CA CYS A 32 -5.98 14.43 -5.69
C CYS A 32 -4.69 14.30 -6.51
N VAL A 33 -4.76 14.06 -7.83
CA VAL A 33 -3.58 13.99 -8.72
C VAL A 33 -2.76 15.28 -8.63
N ASN A 34 -3.43 16.42 -8.80
CA ASN A 34 -2.76 17.73 -8.78
C ASN A 34 -2.13 18.06 -7.43
N THR A 35 -2.74 17.59 -6.34
CA THR A 35 -2.24 17.82 -4.98
C THR A 35 -1.08 16.88 -4.66
N ALA A 36 -1.21 15.58 -4.95
CA ALA A 36 -0.19 14.57 -4.69
C ALA A 36 1.09 14.82 -5.49
N PHE A 37 0.96 15.26 -6.75
CA PHE A 37 2.08 15.52 -7.64
C PHE A 37 2.31 17.02 -7.90
N LYS A 38 2.00 17.87 -6.90
CA LYS A 38 2.13 19.33 -7.02
C LYS A 38 3.53 19.81 -7.42
N THR A 39 4.57 19.05 -7.07
CA THR A 39 5.98 19.36 -7.37
C THR A 39 6.41 18.87 -8.76
N GLN A 40 5.59 18.06 -9.43
CA GLN A 40 5.90 17.50 -10.74
C GLN A 40 5.43 18.44 -11.86
N PRO A 41 6.08 18.39 -13.04
CA PRO A 41 5.62 19.11 -14.22
C PRO A 41 4.19 18.74 -14.61
N GLU A 42 3.47 19.68 -15.24
CA GLU A 42 2.10 19.47 -15.70
C GLU A 42 1.94 18.21 -16.56
N VAL A 43 2.84 18.01 -17.51
CA VAL A 43 2.85 16.81 -18.38
C VAL A 43 2.91 15.49 -17.59
N VAL A 44 3.59 15.47 -16.43
CA VAL A 44 3.66 14.27 -15.57
C VAL A 44 2.33 14.07 -14.85
N ARG A 45 1.70 15.14 -14.36
CA ARG A 45 0.39 15.08 -13.70
C ARG A 45 -0.70 14.63 -14.67
N ASP A 46 -0.68 15.15 -15.89
CA ASP A 46 -1.63 14.78 -16.94
C ASP A 46 -1.44 13.33 -17.38
N ALA A 47 -0.18 12.88 -17.52
CA ALA A 47 0.13 11.49 -17.80
C ALA A 47 -0.36 10.57 -16.67
N ALA A 48 -0.11 10.93 -15.41
CA ALA A 48 -0.61 10.17 -14.26
C ALA A 48 -2.14 10.10 -14.25
N ALA A 49 -2.81 11.25 -14.42
CA ALA A 49 -4.27 11.28 -14.53
C ALA A 49 -4.75 10.36 -15.65
N TYR A 50 -4.14 10.43 -16.83
CA TYR A 50 -4.50 9.58 -17.97
C TYR A 50 -4.29 8.07 -17.70
N VAL A 51 -3.24 7.69 -16.98
CA VAL A 51 -2.95 6.28 -16.67
C VAL A 51 -3.97 5.69 -15.71
N TYR A 52 -4.34 6.43 -14.66
CA TYR A 52 -5.18 5.95 -13.55
C TYR A 52 -6.67 6.34 -13.64
N LEU A 53 -7.08 7.05 -14.70
CA LEU A 53 -8.49 7.35 -14.94
C LEU A 53 -9.24 6.12 -15.45
N ASP A 54 -10.55 6.05 -15.18
CA ASP A 54 -11.44 5.07 -15.79
C ASP A 54 -11.58 5.30 -17.31
N LYS A 55 -10.76 4.58 -18.09
CA LYS A 55 -10.76 4.68 -19.55
C LYS A 55 -11.97 4.04 -20.21
N LYS A 56 -12.65 3.12 -19.52
CA LYS A 56 -13.75 2.34 -20.10
C LYS A 56 -15.11 2.91 -19.72
N CYS A 57 -15.14 3.94 -18.87
CA CYS A 57 -16.36 4.51 -18.31
C CYS A 57 -17.24 3.43 -17.65
N GLU A 58 -16.61 2.41 -17.05
CA GLU A 58 -17.29 1.32 -16.35
C GLU A 58 -17.88 1.81 -15.02
N HIS A 59 -17.37 2.91 -14.50
CA HIS A 59 -17.77 3.51 -13.25
C HIS A 59 -18.40 4.87 -13.57
N GLY A 60 -19.74 4.91 -13.53
CA GLY A 60 -20.53 6.07 -13.92
C GLY A 60 -20.13 7.38 -13.21
N LEU A 61 -20.76 8.48 -13.61
CA LEU A 61 -20.37 9.84 -13.19
C LEU A 61 -20.52 10.14 -11.69
N GLY A 62 -21.14 9.24 -10.93
CA GLY A 62 -21.32 9.38 -9.49
C GLY A 62 -20.04 9.10 -8.69
N LYS A 63 -20.05 9.52 -7.42
CA LYS A 63 -18.97 9.18 -6.48
C LYS A 63 -18.92 7.67 -6.27
N ASN A 64 -17.72 7.11 -6.37
CA ASN A 64 -17.51 5.67 -6.23
C ASN A 64 -16.14 5.38 -5.58
N LYS A 65 -15.95 4.14 -5.13
CA LYS A 65 -14.71 3.71 -4.48
C LYS A 65 -13.53 3.57 -5.44
N TYR A 66 -13.79 3.36 -6.72
CA TYR A 66 -12.75 3.11 -7.72
C TYR A 66 -11.77 4.28 -7.78
N TYR A 67 -12.26 5.51 -7.84
CA TYR A 67 -11.39 6.70 -7.88
C TYR A 67 -10.49 6.81 -6.64
N ALA A 68 -10.98 6.47 -5.44
CA ALA A 68 -10.15 6.42 -4.24
C ALA A 68 -9.08 5.32 -4.33
N GLU A 69 -9.45 4.14 -4.82
CA GLU A 69 -8.52 3.04 -5.04
C GLU A 69 -7.44 3.41 -6.07
N GLN A 70 -7.79 4.15 -7.13
CA GLN A 70 -6.86 4.64 -8.15
C GLN A 70 -5.87 5.70 -7.62
N VAL A 71 -6.32 6.66 -6.79
CA VAL A 71 -5.37 7.60 -6.13
C VAL A 71 -4.38 6.83 -5.25
N ASN A 72 -4.85 5.86 -4.48
CA ASN A 72 -3.99 5.02 -3.65
C ASN A 72 -3.00 4.19 -4.47
N GLN A 73 -3.45 3.59 -5.58
CA GLN A 73 -2.55 2.87 -6.47
C GLN A 73 -1.51 3.80 -7.11
N MET A 74 -1.93 4.95 -7.63
CA MET A 74 -1.05 5.96 -8.22
C MET A 74 0.06 6.41 -7.26
N VAL A 75 -0.30 6.75 -6.02
CA VAL A 75 0.66 7.19 -5.00
C VAL A 75 1.58 6.04 -4.59
N GLY A 76 1.04 4.83 -4.41
CA GLY A 76 1.84 3.65 -4.05
C GLY A 76 2.79 3.17 -5.17
N ASP A 77 2.38 3.33 -6.42
CA ASP A 77 3.19 2.98 -7.59
C ASP A 77 4.34 3.98 -7.76
N TYR A 78 4.03 5.27 -7.75
CA TYR A 78 5.00 6.34 -7.97
C TYR A 78 6.06 6.43 -6.88
N PHE A 79 5.69 6.32 -5.60
CA PHE A 79 6.64 6.55 -4.50
C PHE A 79 7.34 5.30 -3.97
N PHE A 80 6.89 4.10 -4.34
CA PHE A 80 7.43 2.86 -3.76
C PHE A 80 7.56 1.73 -4.78
N THR A 81 6.45 1.29 -5.37
CA THR A 81 6.42 0.02 -6.09
C THR A 81 7.25 0.06 -7.37
N CYS A 82 7.05 1.08 -8.21
CA CYS A 82 7.75 1.18 -9.49
C CYS A 82 9.24 1.39 -9.29
N ASP A 83 9.64 2.25 -8.35
CA ASP A 83 11.06 2.51 -8.05
C ASP A 83 11.76 1.27 -7.47
N SER A 84 11.08 0.52 -6.60
CA SER A 84 11.62 -0.73 -6.04
C SER A 84 11.84 -1.79 -7.13
N LEU A 85 10.88 -1.93 -8.05
CA LEU A 85 10.99 -2.84 -9.19
C LEU A 85 12.06 -2.39 -10.19
N TRP A 86 12.15 -1.09 -10.44
CA TRP A 86 13.19 -0.52 -11.30
C TRP A 86 14.59 -0.78 -10.72
N LEU A 87 14.78 -0.54 -9.42
CA LEU A 87 16.04 -0.85 -8.73
C LEU A 87 16.37 -2.34 -8.80
N ALA A 88 15.39 -3.20 -8.54
CA ALA A 88 15.57 -4.65 -8.66
C ALA A 88 16.05 -5.04 -10.07
N GLU A 89 15.46 -4.46 -11.12
CA GLU A 89 15.88 -4.69 -12.51
C GLU A 89 17.31 -4.19 -12.78
N GLN A 90 17.69 -3.01 -12.26
CA GLN A 90 19.07 -2.51 -12.40
C GLN A 90 20.09 -3.43 -11.71
N MET A 91 19.71 -4.08 -10.61
CA MET A 91 20.59 -4.99 -9.87
C MET A 91 20.73 -6.38 -10.50
N ARG A 92 19.84 -6.77 -11.44
CA ARG A 92 19.89 -8.09 -12.08
C ARG A 92 21.18 -8.34 -12.89
N GLY A 93 21.89 -7.30 -13.28
CA GLY A 93 23.15 -7.40 -14.02
C GLY A 93 24.38 -7.67 -13.14
N GLY A 94 24.23 -7.69 -11.81
CA GLY A 94 25.34 -7.93 -10.88
C GLY A 94 25.58 -9.42 -10.58
N ASP A 95 26.62 -9.70 -9.80
CA ASP A 95 27.01 -11.06 -9.39
C ASP A 95 26.07 -11.69 -8.33
N GLY A 96 25.11 -10.92 -7.81
CA GLY A 96 24.16 -11.34 -6.77
C GLY A 96 22.80 -11.76 -7.33
N ARG A 97 22.06 -12.53 -6.52
CA ARG A 97 20.65 -12.87 -6.80
C ARG A 97 19.72 -11.83 -6.20
N VAL A 98 18.76 -11.37 -7.00
CA VAL A 98 17.72 -10.42 -6.56
C VAL A 98 16.42 -11.19 -6.34
N TYR A 99 15.85 -11.06 -5.14
CA TYR A 99 14.54 -11.63 -4.79
C TYR A 99 13.58 -10.50 -4.45
N VAL A 100 12.36 -10.57 -4.98
CA VAL A 100 11.31 -9.60 -4.74
C VAL A 100 10.10 -10.35 -4.19
N TYR A 101 9.50 -9.82 -3.12
CA TYR A 101 8.23 -10.33 -2.61
C TYR A 101 7.18 -9.21 -2.58
N TYR A 102 5.93 -9.63 -2.72
CA TYR A 102 4.76 -8.77 -2.57
C TYR A 102 3.99 -9.18 -1.31
N PHE A 103 3.80 -8.23 -0.39
CA PHE A 103 3.12 -8.47 0.88
C PHE A 103 1.65 -8.00 0.81
N ASP A 104 0.72 -8.93 0.99
CA ASP A 104 -0.73 -8.68 0.86
C ASP A 104 -1.54 -9.38 1.95
N GLN A 105 -0.99 -9.44 3.16
CA GLN A 105 -1.67 -10.01 4.32
C GLN A 105 -2.24 -8.88 5.19
N PRO A 106 -3.58 -8.68 5.22
CA PRO A 106 -4.21 -7.83 6.22
C PRO A 106 -3.97 -8.38 7.62
N SER A 107 -3.69 -7.48 8.56
CA SER A 107 -3.42 -7.81 9.95
C SER A 107 -4.72 -7.82 10.74
N SER A 108 -5.05 -8.92 11.44
CA SER A 108 -6.23 -8.95 12.31
C SER A 108 -6.07 -8.07 13.52
N ALA A 109 -4.82 -7.79 13.92
CA ALA A 109 -4.50 -6.82 14.95
C ALA A 109 -5.07 -5.44 14.57
N GLN A 110 -5.11 -5.07 13.28
CA GLN A 110 -5.77 -3.86 12.77
C GLN A 110 -7.24 -3.72 13.20
N PHE A 111 -7.90 -4.82 13.61
CA PHE A 111 -9.32 -4.85 13.94
C PHE A 111 -9.61 -4.99 15.44
N LEU A 112 -8.58 -5.00 16.28
CA LEU A 112 -8.74 -5.01 17.73
C LEU A 112 -8.39 -3.63 18.29
N HIS A 113 -9.31 -3.05 19.06
CA HIS A 113 -9.17 -1.77 19.78
C HIS A 113 -7.91 -1.67 20.67
N PHE A 114 -7.18 -2.78 20.85
CA PHE A 114 -5.97 -2.89 21.66
C PHE A 114 -4.67 -3.08 20.85
N SER A 115 -4.73 -3.23 19.53
CA SER A 115 -3.49 -3.17 18.75
C SER A 115 -3.08 -1.71 18.54
N ALA A 116 -1.78 -1.48 18.44
CA ALA A 116 -1.18 -0.17 18.18
C ALA A 116 -1.50 0.38 16.78
N ASN A 117 -2.54 -0.12 16.12
CA ASN A 117 -2.92 0.21 14.75
C ASN A 117 -4.24 1.00 14.73
N PRO A 118 -4.19 2.34 14.65
CA PRO A 118 -5.36 3.21 14.66
C PRO A 118 -6.07 3.31 13.29
N TRP A 119 -5.61 2.59 12.26
CA TRP A 119 -6.02 2.84 10.88
C TRP A 119 -7.38 2.20 10.53
N PRO A 120 -8.29 2.93 9.85
CA PRO A 120 -9.60 2.40 9.45
C PRO A 120 -9.50 1.14 8.57
N LYS A 121 -10.52 0.27 8.64
CA LYS A 121 -10.50 -1.03 7.92
C LYS A 121 -10.30 -0.92 6.42
N TRP A 122 -10.80 0.16 5.82
CA TRP A 122 -10.75 0.39 4.38
C TRP A 122 -9.31 0.64 3.87
N THR A 123 -8.39 1.01 4.76
CA THR A 123 -7.00 1.30 4.42
C THR A 123 -6.22 0.07 3.94
N GLY A 124 -6.74 -1.15 4.20
CA GLY A 124 -6.12 -2.39 3.75
C GLY A 124 -4.73 -2.61 4.36
N VAL A 125 -3.81 -3.13 3.54
CA VAL A 125 -2.43 -3.43 3.93
C VAL A 125 -1.57 -2.18 3.77
N MET A 126 -1.41 -1.44 4.87
CA MET A 126 -0.64 -0.19 4.87
C MET A 126 0.85 -0.46 4.74
N HIS A 127 1.55 0.55 4.22
CA HIS A 127 3.02 0.57 4.20
C HIS A 127 3.59 0.31 5.61
N GLY A 128 4.57 -0.59 5.71
CA GLY A 128 5.28 -0.92 6.95
C GLY A 128 4.63 -2.01 7.79
N TYR A 129 3.42 -2.49 7.45
CA TYR A 129 2.80 -3.59 8.20
C TYR A 129 3.52 -4.92 8.01
N GLU A 130 4.27 -5.10 6.93
CA GLU A 130 5.09 -6.30 6.76
C GLU A 130 6.16 -6.44 7.85
N ILE A 131 6.63 -5.32 8.42
CA ILE A 131 7.70 -5.28 9.44
C ILE A 131 7.32 -6.14 10.64
N GLU A 132 6.07 -6.06 11.12
CA GLU A 132 5.63 -6.82 12.30
C GLU A 132 5.69 -8.35 12.04
N TYR A 133 5.42 -8.78 10.81
CA TYR A 133 5.50 -10.18 10.41
C TYR A 133 6.94 -10.65 10.22
N VAL A 134 7.82 -9.79 9.71
CA VAL A 134 9.27 -10.05 9.58
C VAL A 134 9.92 -10.24 10.94
N PHE A 135 9.52 -9.46 11.95
CA PHE A 135 10.08 -9.55 13.31
C PHE A 135 9.31 -10.48 14.26
N GLY A 136 8.27 -11.16 13.79
CA GLY A 136 7.58 -12.19 14.57
C GLY A 136 6.57 -11.67 15.60
N ALA A 137 6.10 -10.44 15.48
CA ALA A 137 5.06 -9.91 16.37
C ALA A 137 3.82 -10.83 16.44
N PRO A 138 3.31 -11.43 15.34
CA PRO A 138 2.20 -12.37 15.41
C PRO A 138 2.44 -13.59 16.30
N ILE A 139 3.69 -14.03 16.44
CA ILE A 139 4.10 -15.21 17.22
C ILE A 139 4.24 -14.85 18.69
N TYR A 140 4.91 -13.73 18.99
CA TYR A 140 5.32 -13.40 20.36
C TYR A 140 4.38 -12.43 21.09
N ASN A 141 3.61 -11.61 20.35
CA ASN A 141 2.65 -10.69 20.94
C ASN A 141 1.30 -11.40 21.17
N THR A 142 1.16 -11.99 22.36
CA THR A 142 -0.03 -12.76 22.75
C THR A 142 -1.25 -11.89 23.08
N THR A 143 -1.06 -10.58 23.28
CA THR A 143 -2.15 -9.65 23.66
C THR A 143 -2.76 -8.92 22.46
N ALA A 144 -2.05 -8.83 21.34
CA ALA A 144 -2.52 -8.16 20.11
C ALA A 144 -3.56 -8.96 19.30
N GLY A 145 -3.87 -10.20 19.71
CA GLY A 145 -4.96 -11.00 19.14
C GLY A 145 -4.79 -11.43 17.68
N TYR A 146 -3.55 -11.65 17.24
CA TYR A 146 -3.27 -12.27 15.93
C TYR A 146 -3.86 -13.67 15.83
N THR A 147 -4.40 -14.00 14.66
CA THR A 147 -4.96 -15.32 14.36
C THR A 147 -3.86 -16.39 14.23
N ASN A 148 -4.25 -17.66 14.34
CA ASN A 148 -3.34 -18.77 14.06
C ASN A 148 -2.83 -18.76 12.61
N ARG A 149 -3.63 -18.27 11.66
CA ARG A 149 -3.21 -18.11 10.27
C ARG A 149 -2.05 -17.11 10.16
N GLU A 150 -2.14 -15.99 10.86
CA GLU A 150 -1.09 -14.96 10.86
C GLU A 150 0.18 -15.41 11.56
N LYS A 151 0.07 -16.20 12.63
CA LYS A 151 1.23 -16.86 13.26
C LYS A 151 1.97 -17.75 12.28
N VAL A 152 1.25 -18.62 11.58
CA VAL A 152 1.83 -19.51 10.56
C VAL A 152 2.44 -18.70 9.42
N PHE A 153 1.77 -17.62 9.00
CA PHE A 153 2.27 -16.75 7.94
C PHE A 153 3.55 -16.02 8.36
N SER A 154 3.58 -15.39 9.54
CA SER A 154 4.79 -14.75 10.10
C SER A 154 5.94 -15.74 10.24
N TYR A 155 5.66 -16.96 10.70
CA TYR A 155 6.68 -18.01 10.77
C TYR A 155 7.32 -18.28 9.39
N LYS A 156 6.52 -18.36 8.33
CA LYS A 156 7.03 -18.53 6.95
C LYS A 156 7.84 -17.34 6.48
N VAL A 157 7.39 -16.11 6.74
CA VAL A 157 8.13 -14.88 6.40
C VAL A 157 9.51 -14.89 7.08
N ILE A 158 9.56 -15.21 8.38
CA ILE A 158 10.82 -15.34 9.12
C ILE A 158 11.71 -16.43 8.53
N GLN A 159 11.16 -17.57 8.10
CA GLN A 159 11.96 -18.60 7.43
C GLN A 159 12.59 -18.08 6.14
N TYR A 160 11.84 -17.35 5.30
CA TYR A 160 12.40 -16.76 4.08
C TYR A 160 13.53 -15.77 4.40
N TRP A 161 13.33 -14.87 5.37
CA TRP A 161 14.36 -13.91 5.79
C TRP A 161 15.58 -14.60 6.41
N LYS A 162 15.37 -15.64 7.20
CA LYS A 162 16.45 -16.45 7.79
C LYS A 162 17.27 -17.16 6.71
N SER A 163 16.60 -17.79 5.73
CA SER A 163 17.27 -18.45 4.61
C SER A 163 18.03 -17.45 3.75
N PHE A 164 17.43 -16.31 3.41
CA PHE A 164 18.11 -15.24 2.68
C PHE A 164 19.35 -14.73 3.41
N ALA A 165 19.26 -14.52 4.73
CA ALA A 165 20.40 -14.08 5.54
C ALA A 165 21.53 -15.12 5.61
N ALA A 166 21.21 -16.41 5.53
CA ALA A 166 22.20 -17.49 5.60
C ALA A 166 22.85 -17.82 4.24
N GLU A 167 22.08 -17.75 3.15
CA GLU A 167 22.45 -18.37 1.87
C GLU A 167 22.27 -17.47 0.63
N GLY A 168 21.68 -16.29 0.78
CA GLY A 168 21.36 -15.38 -0.34
C GLY A 168 20.21 -15.88 -1.19
#